data_AF-A0A7Y3CG38-F1
#
_entry.id   AF-A0A7Y3CG38-F1
#
_cell.length_a   1.000
_cell.length_b   1.000
_cell.length_c   1.000
_cell.angle_alpha   90.00
_cell.angle_beta   90.00
_cell.angle_gamma   90.00
#
_symmetry.space_group_name_H-M   'P 1'
#
loop_
_entity.id
_entity.type
_entity.pdbx_description
1 polymer ?
#
loop_
_entity_poly.entity_id
_entity_poly.type
_entity_poly.pdbx_seq_one_letter_code
_entity_poly.pdbx_strand_id
1 'polypeptide(L)'
;MTWVYRISANHLLTTRKRRAELKETSFEQCQQQVNKGFANTWHPSVSEAMQKLIVQELRLNCLQTLLQCLDRNLRIAYALGEIFEVNSTEGAYILEISADAFRQRLSRARKLIRKFMQKNCGLINIKNPCSCERLAPSSVKTGWVNPEKIIFANHKRKHQTDEFDSSCLLELDEINRIALLFRSHPDYAAPETFIFNVKQLLDSGRFKLLQ
;
A
#
# COMPACT_ATOMS: atom_id res chain seq x y z
N MET A 1 12.19 -15.40 11.95
CA MET A 1 12.23 -14.09 12.65
C MET A 1 10.85 -13.62 13.17
N THR A 2 9.83 -14.47 13.19
CA THR A 2 8.43 -14.11 13.52
C THR A 2 8.18 -13.77 15.01
N TRP A 3 9.04 -14.24 15.92
CA TRP A 3 8.89 -14.01 17.37
C TRP A 3 9.03 -12.52 17.76
N VAL A 4 10.01 -11.81 17.19
CA VAL A 4 10.19 -10.37 17.45
C VAL A 4 8.99 -9.58 16.95
N TYR A 5 8.44 -9.95 15.78
CA TYR A 5 7.23 -9.32 15.25
C TYR A 5 6.01 -9.59 16.13
N ARG A 6 5.89 -10.78 16.72
CA ARG A 6 4.83 -11.07 17.71
C ARG A 6 4.92 -10.17 18.93
N ILE A 7 6.10 -10.05 19.55
CA ILE A 7 6.27 -9.16 20.71
C ILE A 7 5.94 -7.71 20.34
N SER A 8 6.44 -7.26 19.19
CA SER A 8 6.21 -5.90 18.69
C SER A 8 4.72 -5.67 18.43
N ALA A 9 4.04 -6.64 17.82
CA ALA A 9 2.61 -6.58 17.54
C ALA A 9 1.78 -6.52 18.81
N ASN A 10 2.06 -7.40 19.77
CA ASN A 10 1.38 -7.41 21.06
C ASN A 10 1.60 -6.10 21.82
N HIS A 11 2.82 -5.55 21.81
CA HIS A 11 3.09 -4.24 22.40
C HIS A 11 2.28 -3.12 21.73
N LEU A 12 2.27 -3.05 20.40
CA LEU A 12 1.54 -2.02 19.65
C LEU A 12 0.02 -2.12 19.82
N LEU A 13 -0.52 -3.32 19.96
CA LEU A 13 -1.96 -3.54 20.18
C LEU A 13 -2.40 -3.16 21.60
N THR A 14 -1.55 -3.38 22.59
CA THR A 14 -1.87 -3.21 24.02
C THR A 14 -1.43 -1.88 24.61
N THR A 15 -0.48 -1.17 24.00
CA THR A 15 -0.01 0.12 24.50
C THR A 15 -1.14 1.15 24.54
N ARG A 16 -1.07 2.08 25.52
CA ARG A 16 -1.97 3.23 25.58
C ARG A 16 -1.90 4.04 24.28
N LYS A 17 -3.07 4.49 23.78
CA LYS A 17 -3.16 5.38 22.61
C LYS A 17 -2.27 6.60 22.81
N ARG A 18 -1.44 6.90 21.81
CA ARG A 18 -0.57 8.09 21.80
C ARG A 18 -1.23 9.23 21.02
N ARG A 19 -0.58 10.40 21.00
CA ARG A 19 -1.06 11.64 20.37
C ARG A 19 -1.67 11.45 18.97
N ALA A 20 -1.05 10.63 18.11
CA ALA A 20 -1.57 10.39 16.76
C ALA A 20 -2.90 9.61 16.76
N GLU A 21 -3.02 8.60 17.61
CA GLU A 21 -4.25 7.79 17.74
C GLU A 21 -5.36 8.52 18.49
N LEU A 22 -5.00 9.42 19.42
CA LEU A 22 -5.95 10.25 20.16
C LEU A 22 -6.62 11.32 19.30
N LYS A 23 -6.06 11.64 18.12
CA LYS A 23 -6.73 12.50 17.15
C LYS A 23 -7.95 11.84 16.51
N GLU A 24 -8.08 10.52 16.65
CA GLU A 24 -9.18 9.71 16.10
C GLU A 24 -9.50 10.04 14.64
N THR A 25 -8.44 10.17 13.84
CA THR A 25 -8.56 10.54 12.44
C THR A 25 -9.39 9.51 11.68
N SER A 26 -10.41 9.95 10.94
CA SER A 26 -11.22 9.08 10.08
C SER A 26 -10.97 9.34 8.60
N PHE A 27 -11.42 8.41 7.74
CA PHE A 27 -11.38 8.60 6.28
C PHE A 27 -12.23 9.79 5.83
N GLU A 28 -13.36 10.04 6.49
CA GLU A 28 -14.24 11.18 6.22
C GLU A 28 -13.54 12.50 6.54
N GLN A 29 -12.87 12.58 7.69
CA GLN A 29 -12.09 13.76 8.06
C GLN A 29 -10.93 14.00 7.08
N CYS A 30 -10.22 12.95 6.65
CA CYS A 30 -9.20 13.06 5.61
C CYS A 30 -9.79 13.59 4.30
N GLN A 31 -10.95 13.08 3.90
CA GLN A 31 -11.65 13.55 2.70
C GLN A 31 -12.03 15.02 2.81
N GLN A 32 -12.50 15.48 3.98
CA GLN A 32 -12.78 16.89 4.21
C GLN A 32 -11.53 17.75 4.06
N GLN A 33 -10.36 17.31 4.53
CA GLN A 33 -9.11 18.06 4.35
C GLN A 33 -8.70 18.15 2.87
N VAL A 34 -8.86 17.07 2.10
CA VAL A 34 -8.63 17.11 0.65
C VAL A 34 -9.61 18.08 -0.03
N ASN A 35 -10.87 18.10 0.41
CA ASN A 35 -11.92 18.96 -0.15
C ASN A 35 -11.79 20.44 0.21
N LYS A 36 -11.12 20.79 1.31
CA LYS A 36 -10.83 22.19 1.69
C LYS A 36 -9.99 22.92 0.63
N GLY A 37 -9.42 22.18 -0.31
CA GLY A 37 -8.95 22.73 -1.57
C GLY A 37 -7.45 22.93 -1.64
N PHE A 38 -7.02 23.20 -2.86
CA PHE A 38 -5.63 23.32 -3.26
C PHE A 38 -5.26 24.80 -3.39
N ALA A 39 -4.21 25.22 -2.69
CA ALA A 39 -3.61 26.52 -2.91
C ALA A 39 -2.59 26.37 -4.03
N ASN A 40 -2.79 27.12 -5.11
CA ASN A 40 -1.93 27.00 -6.29
C ASN A 40 -0.62 27.81 -6.17
N THR A 41 -0.40 28.51 -5.05
CA THR A 41 0.76 29.39 -4.86
C THR A 41 1.47 29.15 -3.53
N TRP A 42 2.78 28.97 -3.62
CA TRP A 42 3.70 28.97 -2.49
C TRP A 42 3.90 30.38 -1.96
N HIS A 43 4.24 30.48 -0.67
CA HIS A 43 4.72 31.74 -0.13
C HIS A 43 6.09 32.08 -0.76
N PRO A 44 6.36 33.34 -1.15
CA PRO A 44 7.60 33.71 -1.85
C PRO A 44 8.90 33.34 -1.12
N SER A 45 8.85 33.20 0.21
CA SER A 45 10.00 32.82 1.03
C SER A 45 10.37 31.32 0.94
N VAL A 46 9.55 30.48 0.31
CA VAL A 46 9.80 29.03 0.23
C VAL A 46 10.59 28.72 -1.03
N SER A 47 11.88 28.40 -0.87
CA SER A 47 12.76 28.00 -1.97
C SER A 47 12.26 26.73 -2.67
N GLU A 48 12.59 26.55 -3.94
CA GLU A 48 12.20 25.37 -4.72
C GLU A 48 12.64 24.05 -4.07
N ALA A 49 13.87 24.00 -3.53
CA ALA A 49 14.37 22.84 -2.80
C ALA A 49 13.49 22.51 -1.58
N MET A 50 13.05 23.53 -0.85
CA MET A 50 12.13 23.35 0.28
C MET A 50 10.74 22.91 -0.19
N GLN A 51 10.24 23.44 -1.31
CA GLN A 51 8.96 23.00 -1.89
C GLN A 51 8.98 21.50 -2.20
N LYS A 52 10.05 21.01 -2.85
CA LYS A 52 10.23 19.57 -3.14
C LYS A 52 10.24 18.74 -1.85
N LEU A 53 10.95 19.19 -0.82
CA LEU A 53 10.99 18.50 0.47
C LEU A 53 9.61 18.45 1.14
N ILE A 54 8.85 19.55 1.12
CA ILE A 54 7.49 19.62 1.66
C ILE A 54 6.54 18.71 0.88
N VAL A 55 6.65 18.63 -0.45
CA VAL A 55 5.84 17.71 -1.27
C VAL A 55 6.12 16.25 -0.88
N GLN A 56 7.39 15.88 -0.67
CA GLN A 56 7.76 14.55 -0.19
C GLN A 56 7.22 14.30 1.23
N GLU A 57 7.37 15.25 2.13
CA GLU A 57 6.85 15.17 3.50
C GLU A 57 5.33 14.98 3.49
N LEU A 58 4.60 15.75 2.69
CA LEU A 58 3.15 15.65 2.56
C LEU A 58 2.74 14.26 2.06
N ARG A 59 3.43 13.72 1.05
CA ARG A 59 3.13 12.39 0.51
C ARG A 59 3.25 11.31 1.59
N LEU A 60 4.35 11.32 2.34
CA LEU A 60 4.58 10.38 3.45
C LEU A 60 3.56 10.57 4.58
N ASN A 61 3.26 11.82 4.93
CA ASN A 61 2.27 12.18 5.94
C ASN A 61 0.86 11.71 5.54
N CYS A 62 0.47 11.86 4.27
CA CYS A 62 -0.80 11.38 3.74
C CYS A 62 -0.93 9.86 3.90
N LEU A 63 0.08 9.09 3.47
CA LEU A 63 0.09 7.63 3.62
C LEU A 63 0.03 7.21 5.10
N GLN A 64 0.81 7.86 5.96
CA GLN A 64 0.77 7.61 7.40
C GLN A 64 -0.60 7.92 8.00
N THR A 65 -1.24 9.00 7.54
CA THR A 65 -2.58 9.40 7.98
C THR A 65 -3.62 8.35 7.58
N LEU A 66 -3.55 7.81 6.36
CA LEU A 66 -4.46 6.72 5.93
C LEU A 66 -4.32 5.47 6.79
N LEU A 67 -3.10 5.12 7.23
CA LEU A 67 -2.90 4.04 8.19
C LEU A 67 -3.54 4.35 9.55
N GLN A 68 -3.48 5.61 10.00
CA GLN A 68 -4.11 6.02 11.25
C GLN A 68 -5.65 5.98 11.18
N CYS A 69 -6.25 6.12 10.00
CA CYS A 69 -7.69 5.96 9.79
C CYS A 69 -8.20 4.52 9.99
N LEU A 70 -7.33 3.53 9.90
CA LEU A 70 -7.65 2.15 10.23
C LEU A 70 -7.67 1.95 11.75
N ASP A 71 -8.57 1.09 12.24
CA ASP A 71 -8.45 0.58 13.60
C ASP A 71 -7.15 -0.22 13.77
N ARG A 72 -6.73 -0.44 15.03
CA ARG A 72 -5.44 -1.09 15.34
C ARG A 72 -5.29 -2.47 14.69
N ASN A 73 -6.35 -3.27 14.67
CA ASN A 73 -6.29 -4.64 14.15
C ASN A 73 -6.13 -4.65 12.63
N LEU A 74 -6.84 -3.75 11.94
CA LEU A 74 -6.68 -3.59 10.49
C LEU A 74 -5.34 -2.95 10.14
N ARG A 75 -4.90 -1.95 10.90
CA ARG A 75 -3.62 -1.25 10.69
C ARG A 75 -2.44 -2.20 10.82
N ILE A 76 -2.42 -3.05 11.85
CA ILE A 76 -1.31 -3.99 12.05
C ILE A 76 -1.30 -5.09 10.99
N ALA A 77 -2.48 -5.60 10.61
CA ALA A 77 -2.58 -6.58 9.52
C ALA A 77 -2.08 -5.98 8.20
N TYR A 78 -2.44 -4.73 7.91
CA TYR A 78 -1.97 -4.01 6.72
C TYR A 78 -0.45 -3.79 6.76
N ALA A 79 0.11 -3.35 7.88
CA ALA A 79 1.55 -3.18 8.01
C ALA A 79 2.31 -4.49 7.79
N LEU A 80 1.88 -5.59 8.44
CA LEU A 80 2.51 -6.89 8.28
C LEU A 80 2.39 -7.40 6.83
N GLY A 81 1.20 -7.33 6.23
CA GLY A 81 0.94 -7.89 4.91
C GLY A 81 1.49 -7.07 3.73
N GLU A 82 1.41 -5.74 3.79
CA GLU A 82 1.80 -4.85 2.68
C GLU A 82 3.20 -4.26 2.80
N ILE A 83 3.68 -4.02 4.04
CA ILE A 83 4.96 -3.32 4.25
C ILE A 83 6.07 -4.32 4.57
N PHE A 84 5.75 -5.35 5.37
CA PHE A 84 6.70 -6.41 5.74
C PHE A 84 6.52 -7.69 4.93
N GLU A 85 5.57 -7.71 3.98
CA GLU A 85 5.30 -8.83 3.07
C GLU A 85 5.08 -10.19 3.77
N VAL A 86 4.56 -10.14 5.00
CA VAL A 86 4.27 -11.32 5.82
C VAL A 86 3.07 -12.07 5.24
N ASN A 87 3.23 -13.37 5.02
CA ASN A 87 2.16 -14.19 4.46
C ASN A 87 1.08 -14.54 5.52
N SER A 88 -0.01 -15.19 5.09
CA SER A 88 -1.14 -15.44 6.00
C SER A 88 -0.87 -16.42 7.15
N THR A 89 0.05 -17.38 6.98
CA THR A 89 0.39 -18.34 8.05
C THR A 89 1.30 -17.69 9.09
N GLU A 90 2.26 -16.90 8.65
CA GLU A 90 3.13 -16.11 9.54
C GLU A 90 2.35 -15.01 10.27
N GLY A 91 1.47 -14.29 9.56
CA GLY A 91 0.63 -13.25 10.12
C GLY A 91 -0.35 -13.78 11.17
N ALA A 92 -0.90 -14.97 10.94
CA ALA A 92 -1.70 -15.71 11.93
C ALA A 92 -0.90 -16.01 13.20
N TYR A 93 0.32 -16.52 13.05
CA TYR A 93 1.21 -16.80 14.17
C TYR A 93 1.58 -15.52 14.94
N ILE A 94 1.90 -14.42 14.23
CA ILE A 94 2.32 -13.15 14.83
C ILE A 94 1.18 -12.49 15.63
N LEU A 95 -0.05 -12.53 15.11
CA LEU A 95 -1.21 -11.88 15.72
C LEU A 95 -2.06 -12.80 16.59
N GLU A 96 -1.68 -14.07 16.72
CA GLU A 96 -2.40 -15.09 17.50
C GLU A 96 -3.88 -15.23 17.07
N ILE A 97 -4.10 -15.30 15.76
CA ILE A 97 -5.42 -15.47 15.12
C ILE A 97 -5.35 -16.58 14.05
N SER A 98 -6.49 -16.98 13.50
CA SER A 98 -6.48 -17.87 12.33
C SER A 98 -5.94 -17.18 11.07
N ALA A 99 -5.36 -17.96 10.14
CA ALA A 99 -4.93 -17.45 8.83
C ALA A 99 -6.09 -16.81 8.07
N ASP A 100 -7.30 -17.35 8.20
CA ASP A 100 -8.52 -16.82 7.62
C ASP A 100 -8.85 -15.43 8.20
N ALA A 101 -8.79 -15.27 9.51
CA ALA A 101 -9.01 -13.98 10.16
C ALA A 101 -7.96 -12.95 9.73
N PHE A 102 -6.69 -13.34 9.60
CA PHE A 102 -5.64 -12.47 9.07
C PHE A 102 -5.96 -12.01 7.65
N ARG A 103 -6.28 -12.94 6.74
CA ARG A 103 -6.64 -12.63 5.34
C ARG A 103 -7.84 -11.70 5.27
N GLN A 104 -8.87 -11.93 6.08
CA GLN A 104 -10.05 -11.07 6.14
C GLN A 104 -9.72 -9.65 6.62
N ARG A 105 -8.91 -9.51 7.69
CA ARG A 105 -8.46 -8.20 8.18
C ARG A 105 -7.65 -7.45 7.12
N LEU A 106 -6.67 -8.12 6.51
CA LEU A 106 -5.84 -7.52 5.47
C LEU A 106 -6.68 -7.10 4.25
N SER A 107 -7.58 -7.97 3.78
CA SER A 107 -8.51 -7.65 2.69
C SER A 107 -9.39 -6.44 3.00
N ARG A 108 -9.96 -6.37 4.22
CA ARG A 108 -10.77 -5.22 4.65
C ARG A 108 -9.95 -3.93 4.71
N ALA A 109 -8.74 -3.97 5.25
CA ALA A 109 -7.83 -2.82 5.31
C ALA A 109 -7.49 -2.30 3.90
N ARG A 110 -7.09 -3.20 2.99
CA ARG A 110 -6.85 -2.89 1.57
C ARG A 110 -8.06 -2.23 0.92
N LYS A 111 -9.26 -2.78 1.13
CA LYS A 111 -10.50 -2.25 0.54
C LYS A 111 -10.78 -0.82 1.02
N LEU A 112 -10.60 -0.54 2.31
CA LEU A 112 -10.81 0.80 2.87
C LEU A 112 -9.84 1.83 2.28
N ILE A 113 -8.54 1.54 2.31
CA ILE A 113 -7.51 2.42 1.75
C ILE A 113 -7.72 2.62 0.25
N ARG A 114 -7.92 1.53 -0.51
CA ARG A 114 -8.16 1.59 -1.96
C ARG A 114 -9.39 2.41 -2.30
N LYS A 115 -10.50 2.23 -1.57
CA LYS A 115 -11.73 3.02 -1.76
C LYS A 115 -11.46 4.50 -1.57
N PHE A 116 -10.72 4.88 -0.53
CA PHE A 116 -10.36 6.28 -0.30
C PHE A 116 -9.48 6.82 -1.43
N MET A 117 -8.40 6.11 -1.78
CA MET A 117 -7.44 6.61 -2.77
C MET A 117 -8.04 6.68 -4.18
N GLN A 118 -8.86 5.70 -4.58
CA GLN A 118 -9.58 5.72 -5.87
C GLN A 118 -10.49 6.94 -6.02
N LYS A 119 -11.14 7.36 -4.92
CA LYS A 119 -12.05 8.51 -4.90
C LYS A 119 -11.35 9.86 -4.83
N ASN A 120 -10.15 9.93 -4.24
CA ASN A 120 -9.54 11.20 -3.86
C ASN A 120 -8.15 11.46 -4.43
N CYS A 121 -7.32 10.44 -4.65
CA CYS A 121 -5.89 10.60 -4.98
C CYS A 121 -5.67 10.65 -6.50
N GLY A 122 -5.00 11.70 -6.99
CA GLY A 122 -4.65 11.85 -8.42
C GLY A 122 -3.60 10.86 -8.92
N LEU A 123 -2.72 10.37 -8.03
CA LEU A 123 -1.73 9.34 -8.38
C LEU A 123 -2.36 7.97 -8.62
N ILE A 124 -3.53 7.70 -8.04
CA ILE A 124 -4.23 6.42 -8.20
C ILE A 124 -5.33 6.50 -9.27
N ASN A 125 -5.96 7.65 -9.41
CA ASN A 125 -6.93 7.91 -10.46
C ASN A 125 -6.73 9.33 -10.96
N ILE A 126 -6.23 9.45 -12.18
CA ILE A 126 -5.82 10.72 -12.80
C ILE A 126 -6.96 11.73 -12.94
N LYS A 127 -8.23 11.29 -12.86
CA LYS A 127 -9.40 12.18 -12.86
C LYS A 127 -9.58 12.93 -11.54
N ASN A 128 -8.91 12.50 -10.46
CA ASN A 128 -9.01 13.15 -9.17
C ASN A 128 -8.14 14.42 -9.12
N PRO A 129 -8.62 15.51 -8.51
CA PRO A 129 -7.90 16.79 -8.53
C PRO A 129 -6.69 16.84 -7.57
N CYS A 130 -6.54 15.85 -6.68
CA CYS A 130 -5.48 15.82 -5.68
C CYS A 130 -4.12 15.49 -6.31
N SER A 131 -3.25 16.49 -6.41
CA SER A 131 -1.81 16.32 -6.62
C SER A 131 -1.06 16.77 -5.36
N CYS A 132 0.04 16.09 -5.04
CA CYS A 132 0.84 16.43 -3.86
C CYS A 132 1.43 17.85 -4.01
N GLU A 133 1.85 18.20 -5.22
CA GLU A 133 2.40 19.51 -5.60
C GLU A 133 1.37 20.63 -5.38
N ARG A 134 0.09 20.37 -5.73
CA ARG A 134 -1.00 21.33 -5.54
C ARG A 134 -1.51 21.41 -4.10
N LEU A 135 -1.41 20.30 -3.35
CA LEU A 135 -1.87 20.24 -1.97
C LEU A 135 -0.83 20.77 -0.98
N ALA A 136 0.47 20.69 -1.32
CA ALA A 136 1.56 21.07 -0.44
C ALA A 136 1.49 22.52 0.08
N PRO A 137 1.22 23.56 -0.73
CA PRO A 137 1.08 24.91 -0.22
C PRO A 137 -0.09 25.06 0.79
N SER A 138 -1.23 24.42 0.51
CA SER A 138 -2.38 24.39 1.44
C SER A 138 -2.05 23.66 2.73
N SER A 139 -1.29 22.56 2.64
CA SER A 139 -0.95 21.73 3.80
C SER A 139 -0.04 22.47 4.79
N VAL A 140 0.82 23.35 4.28
CA VAL A 140 1.63 24.25 5.12
C VAL A 140 0.76 25.30 5.78
N LYS A 141 -0.11 25.97 5.01
CA LYS A 141 -1.02 27.02 5.53
C LYS A 141 -1.97 26.50 6.61
N THR A 142 -2.45 25.26 6.46
CA THR A 142 -3.36 24.62 7.43
C THR A 142 -2.63 23.94 8.59
N GLY A 143 -1.29 23.96 8.61
CA GLY A 143 -0.48 23.36 9.67
C GLY A 143 -0.43 21.82 9.64
N TRP A 144 -0.88 21.19 8.56
CA TRP A 144 -0.75 19.74 8.37
C TRP A 144 0.71 19.35 8.14
N VAL A 145 1.44 20.15 7.35
CA VAL A 145 2.89 20.04 7.22
C VAL A 145 3.55 21.24 7.88
N ASN A 146 4.52 21.00 8.76
CA ASN A 146 5.33 22.05 9.34
C ASN A 146 6.66 22.15 8.58
N PRO A 147 6.91 23.23 7.82
CA PRO A 147 8.13 23.38 7.03
C PRO A 147 9.39 23.51 7.90
N GLU A 148 9.26 24.00 9.13
CA GLU A 148 10.38 24.09 10.09
C GLU A 148 10.67 22.74 10.77
N LYS A 149 9.73 21.80 10.68
CA LYS A 149 9.83 20.48 11.30
C LYS A 149 9.36 19.38 10.35
N ILE A 150 10.23 19.06 9.40
CA ILE A 150 10.09 17.91 8.51
C ILE A 150 10.41 16.63 9.29
N ILE A 151 9.44 15.74 9.41
CA ILE A 151 9.52 14.55 10.27
C ILE A 151 9.95 13.32 9.47
N PHE A 152 9.39 13.14 8.27
CA PHE A 152 9.55 11.91 7.49
C PHE A 152 10.59 12.04 6.38
N ALA A 153 10.54 13.12 5.59
CA ALA A 153 11.38 13.27 4.41
C ALA A 153 12.88 13.43 4.73
N ASN A 154 13.21 13.86 5.96
CA ASN A 154 14.58 13.99 6.46
C ASN A 154 15.20 12.66 6.95
N HIS A 155 14.45 11.56 6.99
CA HIS A 155 15.00 10.28 7.45
C HIS A 155 16.08 9.77 6.48
N LYS A 156 17.23 9.36 7.02
CA LYS A 156 18.33 8.78 6.22
C LYS A 156 17.83 7.52 5.50
N ARG A 157 18.11 7.42 4.20
CA ARG A 157 17.73 6.29 3.33
C ARG A 157 19.00 5.59 2.82
N LYS A 158 18.99 4.26 2.72
CA LYS A 158 20.13 3.46 2.20
C LYS A 158 20.35 3.64 0.71
N HIS A 159 19.28 3.89 -0.04
CA HIS A 159 19.32 4.19 -1.47
C HIS A 159 18.65 5.55 -1.67
N GLN A 160 19.46 6.60 -1.87
CA GLN A 160 19.01 7.84 -2.50
C GLN A 160 19.00 7.59 -4.01
N THR A 161 18.05 6.80 -4.50
CA THR A 161 17.63 6.99 -5.89
C THR A 161 16.52 8.01 -5.89
N ASP A 162 16.59 8.88 -6.89
CA ASP A 162 15.98 10.19 -7.00
C ASP A 162 14.47 10.26 -6.73
N GLU A 163 13.98 11.49 -6.59
CA GLU A 163 12.57 11.90 -6.69
C GLU A 163 11.62 10.77 -7.10
N PHE A 164 10.65 10.42 -6.24
CA PHE A 164 9.60 9.46 -6.63
C PHE A 164 8.96 9.93 -7.94
N ASP A 165 9.22 9.16 -8.99
CA ASP A 165 8.70 9.40 -10.32
C ASP A 165 7.38 8.65 -10.46
N SER A 166 6.32 9.40 -10.74
CA SER A 166 5.00 8.82 -11.01
C SER A 166 4.99 7.97 -12.29
N SER A 167 5.95 8.14 -13.20
CA SER A 167 6.07 7.33 -14.42
C SER A 167 6.21 5.83 -14.10
N CYS A 168 6.91 5.48 -13.02
CA CYS A 168 7.05 4.10 -12.57
C CYS A 168 5.70 3.42 -12.27
N LEU A 169 4.68 4.18 -11.85
CA LEU A 169 3.33 3.63 -11.65
C LEU A 169 2.68 3.24 -12.98
N LEU A 170 2.90 4.03 -14.04
CA LEU A 170 2.39 3.75 -15.37
C LEU A 170 3.07 2.52 -15.97
N GLU A 171 4.39 2.41 -15.81
CA GLU A 171 5.17 1.24 -16.24
C GLU A 171 4.69 -0.04 -15.54
N LEU A 172 4.42 0.01 -14.23
CA LEU A 172 3.85 -1.13 -13.49
C LEU A 172 2.47 -1.54 -14.00
N ASP A 173 1.60 -0.57 -14.33
CA ASP A 173 0.28 -0.85 -14.91
C ASP A 173 0.42 -1.49 -16.30
N GLU A 174 1.37 -1.04 -17.11
CA GLU A 174 1.68 -1.63 -18.42
C GLU A 174 2.16 -3.08 -18.28
N ILE A 175 3.15 -3.34 -17.41
CA ILE A 175 3.67 -4.68 -17.14
C ILE A 175 2.54 -5.62 -16.69
N ASN A 176 1.68 -5.16 -15.78
CA ASN A 176 0.56 -5.96 -15.29
C ASN A 176 -0.46 -6.28 -16.40
N ARG A 177 -0.74 -5.33 -17.29
CA ARG A 177 -1.61 -5.54 -18.46
C ARG A 177 -1.02 -6.58 -19.41
N ILE A 178 0.28 -6.49 -19.69
CA ILE A 178 0.98 -7.50 -20.51
C ILE A 178 0.90 -8.87 -19.84
N ALA A 179 1.21 -8.97 -18.54
CA ALA A 179 1.14 -10.22 -17.79
C ALA A 179 -0.28 -10.83 -17.81
N LEU A 180 -1.33 -9.99 -17.74
CA LEU A 180 -2.71 -10.44 -17.87
C LEU A 180 -3.00 -11.03 -19.26
N LEU A 181 -2.47 -10.45 -20.34
CA LEU A 181 -2.62 -11.01 -21.70
C LEU A 181 -1.99 -12.41 -21.80
N PHE A 182 -0.79 -12.59 -21.25
CA PHE A 182 -0.14 -13.91 -21.20
C PHE A 182 -0.89 -14.91 -20.30
N ARG A 183 -1.55 -14.45 -19.24
CA ARG A 183 -2.36 -15.33 -18.36
C ARG A 183 -3.76 -15.58 -18.92
N SER A 184 -4.23 -14.78 -19.88
CA SER A 184 -5.53 -14.96 -20.53
C SER A 184 -5.52 -15.99 -21.67
N HIS A 185 -4.45 -16.78 -21.80
CA HIS A 185 -4.48 -17.92 -22.70
C HIS A 185 -5.63 -18.86 -22.29
N PRO A 186 -6.46 -19.32 -23.24
CA PRO A 186 -7.45 -20.34 -22.97
C PRO A 186 -6.80 -21.56 -22.31
N ASP A 187 -7.50 -22.21 -21.39
CA ASP A 187 -7.21 -23.60 -21.02
C ASP A 187 -7.52 -24.45 -22.25
N TYR A 188 -6.57 -24.52 -23.18
CA TYR A 188 -6.68 -25.32 -24.38
C TYR A 188 -6.86 -26.78 -23.95
N ALA A 189 -8.06 -27.31 -24.13
CA ALA A 189 -8.30 -28.73 -23.99
C ALA A 189 -7.41 -29.44 -25.01
N ALA A 190 -6.47 -30.25 -24.54
CA ALA A 190 -5.75 -31.14 -25.43
C ALA A 190 -6.77 -32.10 -26.08
N PRO A 191 -6.63 -32.44 -27.37
CA PRO A 191 -7.55 -33.36 -28.04
C PRO A 191 -7.75 -34.62 -27.21
N GLU A 192 -8.98 -35.11 -27.09
CA GLU A 192 -9.29 -36.30 -26.26
C GLU A 192 -8.41 -37.50 -26.65
N THR A 193 -8.10 -37.63 -27.93
CA THR A 193 -7.17 -38.62 -28.49
C THR A 193 -5.76 -38.49 -27.94
N PHE A 194 -5.25 -37.26 -27.78
CA PHE A 194 -3.94 -36.99 -27.20
C PHE A 194 -3.92 -37.35 -25.70
N ILE A 195 -4.94 -36.91 -24.94
CA ILE A 195 -5.05 -37.26 -23.52
C ILE A 195 -5.15 -38.78 -23.33
N PHE A 196 -5.96 -39.46 -24.16
CA PHE A 196 -6.10 -40.91 -24.14
C PHE A 196 -4.76 -41.62 -24.40
N ASN A 197 -4.02 -41.19 -25.43
CA ASN A 197 -2.72 -41.76 -25.76
C ASN A 197 -1.68 -41.54 -24.66
N VAL A 198 -1.67 -40.35 -24.04
CA VAL A 198 -0.78 -40.06 -22.90
C VAL A 198 -1.14 -40.93 -21.69
N LYS A 199 -2.43 -41.10 -21.38
CA LYS A 199 -2.87 -41.99 -20.30
C LYS A 199 -2.46 -43.44 -20.57
N GLN A 200 -2.72 -43.98 -21.76
CA GLN A 200 -2.26 -45.33 -22.13
C GLN A 200 -0.74 -45.48 -22.03
N LEU A 201 0.01 -44.44 -22.41
CA LEU A 201 1.46 -44.44 -22.34
C LEU A 201 1.97 -44.45 -20.89
N LEU A 202 1.34 -43.69 -19.99
CA LEU A 202 1.62 -43.72 -18.55
C LEU A 202 1.27 -45.08 -17.93
N ASP A 203 0.08 -45.61 -18.26
CA ASP A 203 -0.43 -46.89 -17.75
C ASP A 203 0.33 -48.09 -18.30
N SER A 204 1.03 -47.93 -19.43
CA SER A 204 1.84 -49.00 -20.05
C SER A 204 3.05 -49.44 -19.22
N GLY A 205 3.41 -48.70 -18.16
CA GLY A 205 4.56 -49.01 -17.30
C GLY A 205 5.92 -48.94 -17.99
N ARG A 206 5.97 -48.40 -19.22
CA ARG A 206 7.20 -48.30 -20.03
C ARG A 206 8.19 -47.26 -19.51
N PHE A 207 7.73 -46.34 -18.66
CA PHE A 207 8.55 -45.25 -18.10
C PHE A 207 8.69 -45.41 -16.58
N LYS A 208 9.82 -45.98 -16.15
CA LYS A 208 10.15 -46.23 -14.73
C LYS A 208 10.21 -44.97 -13.85
N LEU A 209 10.35 -43.79 -14.46
CA LEU A 209 10.41 -42.48 -13.78
C LEU A 209 9.03 -41.94 -13.37
N LEU A 210 7.95 -42.52 -13.91
CA LEU A 210 6.57 -42.06 -13.73
C LEU A 210 5.70 -43.07 -12.97
N GLN A 211 6.32 -44.08 -12.35
CA GLN A 211 5.70 -45.00 -11.38
C GLN A 211 5.89 -44.50 -9.95
#